data_AF-A0A7R9VM25-F1
#
_entry.id   AF-A0A7R9VM25-F1
#
_cell.length_a   1.000
_cell.length_b   1.000
_cell.length_c   1.000
_cell.angle_alpha   90.00
_cell.angle_beta   90.00
_cell.angle_gamma   90.00
#
_symmetry.space_group_name_H-M   'P 1'
#
loop_
_entity.id
_entity.type
_entity.pdbx_description
1 polymer ?
#
loop_
_entity_poly.entity_id
_entity_poly.type
_entity_poly.pdbx_seq_one_letter_code
_entity_poly.pdbx_strand_id
1 'polypeptide(L)'
;MASSSSPPLSLALKAIVVFHVVNAGLWLVGQTLAVWQYDLVASWGFQTPRELLDGAVVETNRAIGMADTIVLNPVYIMAAAGLLKRQFYGAICSWMAFALTMYWTSIGYALDIAYESGGIKNVPLDAFALAVISFDFAFSVWGSWYLCRSNEVLVWWQKDLLSKKND
;
A
#
# COMPACT_ATOMS: atom_id res chain seq x y z
N MET A 1 -32.09 5.71 -26.30
CA MET A 1 -30.67 6.06 -26.13
C MET A 1 -29.95 4.79 -25.73
N ALA A 2 -29.06 4.27 -26.58
CA ALA A 2 -28.30 3.06 -26.26
C ALA A 2 -27.29 3.39 -25.16
N SER A 3 -27.42 2.70 -24.01
CA SER A 3 -26.39 2.69 -22.98
C SER A 3 -25.12 2.08 -23.58
N SER A 4 -24.17 2.91 -24.01
CA SER A 4 -22.86 2.42 -24.39
C SER A 4 -22.17 1.96 -23.12
N SER A 5 -22.22 0.66 -22.83
CA SER A 5 -21.48 0.07 -21.72
C SER A 5 -20.01 0.48 -21.85
N SER A 6 -19.44 1.03 -20.78
CA SER A 6 -18.01 1.35 -20.76
C SER A 6 -17.21 0.07 -21.07
N PRO A 7 -16.08 0.16 -21.82
CA PRO A 7 -15.25 -1.01 -22.08
C PRO A 7 -14.82 -1.67 -20.76
N PRO A 8 -14.40 -2.94 -20.76
CA PRO A 8 -13.83 -3.55 -19.56
C PRO A 8 -12.48 -2.91 -19.17
N LEU A 9 -12.08 -3.01 -17.89
CA LEU A 9 -10.75 -2.54 -17.46
C LEU A 9 -9.65 -3.37 -18.13
N SER A 10 -8.55 -2.70 -18.48
CA SER A 10 -7.34 -3.38 -18.95
C SER A 10 -6.82 -4.39 -17.90
N LEU A 11 -6.08 -5.40 -18.36
CA LEU A 11 -5.48 -6.39 -17.45
C LEU A 11 -4.54 -5.74 -16.42
N ALA A 12 -3.77 -4.73 -16.85
CA ALA A 12 -2.86 -4.00 -15.97
C ALA A 12 -3.61 -3.22 -14.88
N LEU A 13 -4.72 -2.55 -15.22
CA LEU A 13 -5.55 -1.87 -14.21
C LEU A 13 -6.19 -2.86 -13.24
N LYS A 14 -6.64 -4.03 -13.73
CA LYS A 14 -7.14 -5.09 -12.85
C LYS A 14 -6.06 -5.57 -11.89
N ALA A 15 -4.83 -5.77 -12.36
CA ALA A 15 -3.70 -6.14 -11.51
C ALA A 15 -3.43 -5.09 -10.42
N ILE A 16 -3.46 -3.80 -10.76
CA ILE A 16 -3.29 -2.70 -9.79
C ILE A 16 -4.43 -2.69 -8.77
N VAL A 17 -5.69 -2.88 -9.20
CA VAL A 17 -6.83 -2.97 -8.29
C VAL A 17 -6.66 -4.15 -7.33
N VAL A 18 -6.32 -5.33 -7.84
CA VAL A 18 -6.07 -6.52 -7.01
C VAL A 18 -4.95 -6.26 -6.02
N PHE A 19 -3.85 -5.64 -6.46
CA PHE A 19 -2.75 -5.27 -5.59
C PHE A 19 -3.21 -4.37 -4.43
N HIS A 20 -4.00 -3.33 -4.70
CA HIS A 20 -4.51 -2.46 -3.65
C HIS A 20 -5.49 -3.15 -2.71
N VAL A 21 -6.37 -4.01 -3.22
CA VAL A 21 -7.34 -4.77 -2.38
C VAL A 21 -6.61 -5.75 -1.48
N VAL A 22 -5.66 -6.52 -2.03
CA VAL A 22 -4.86 -7.48 -1.27
C VAL A 22 -4.04 -6.74 -0.21
N ASN A 23 -3.35 -5.66 -0.58
CA ASN A 23 -2.60 -4.86 0.37
C ASN A 23 -3.51 -4.29 1.47
N ALA A 24 -4.64 -3.66 1.14
CA ALA A 24 -5.56 -3.14 2.15
C ALA A 24 -5.96 -4.23 3.16
N GLY A 25 -6.26 -5.45 2.69
CA GLY A 25 -6.56 -6.58 3.58
C GLY A 25 -5.38 -6.98 4.47
N LEU A 26 -4.19 -7.14 3.89
CA LEU A 26 -2.98 -7.51 4.63
C LEU A 26 -2.58 -6.44 5.66
N TRP A 27 -2.64 -5.16 5.30
CA TRP A 27 -2.32 -4.04 6.19
C TRP A 27 -3.37 -3.88 7.31
N LEU A 28 -4.65 -4.13 7.04
CA LEU A 28 -5.69 -4.18 8.08
C LEU A 28 -5.41 -5.30 9.10
N VAL A 29 -5.04 -6.49 8.65
CA VAL A 29 -4.75 -7.62 9.56
C VAL A 29 -3.41 -7.43 10.27
N GLY A 30 -2.36 -7.07 9.53
CA GLY A 30 -0.99 -7.04 10.03
C GLY A 30 -0.66 -5.79 10.84
N GLN A 31 -1.18 -4.61 10.45
CA GLN A 31 -0.87 -3.36 11.14
C GLN A 31 -2.02 -2.87 12.01
N THR A 32 -3.23 -2.76 11.46
CA THR A 32 -4.36 -2.22 12.20
C THR A 32 -4.66 -3.07 13.44
N LEU A 33 -4.77 -4.39 13.29
CA LEU A 33 -4.98 -5.26 14.45
C LEU A 33 -3.79 -5.25 15.43
N ALA A 34 -2.55 -5.10 14.95
CA ALA A 34 -1.36 -5.07 15.80
C ALA A 34 -1.33 -3.86 16.75
N VAL A 35 -2.01 -2.77 16.41
CA VAL A 35 -2.19 -1.61 17.31
C VAL A 35 -2.83 -2.04 18.63
N TRP A 36 -3.84 -2.92 18.58
CA TRP A 36 -4.57 -3.37 19.77
C TRP A 36 -4.11 -4.73 20.30
N GLN A 37 -3.75 -5.66 19.40
CA GLN A 37 -3.44 -7.05 19.73
C GLN A 37 -2.15 -7.51 19.06
N TYR A 38 -1.04 -6.84 19.38
CA TYR A 38 0.29 -7.13 18.82
C TYR A 38 0.67 -8.61 18.91
N ASP A 39 0.49 -9.24 20.08
CA ASP A 39 0.94 -10.62 20.31
C ASP A 39 0.11 -11.64 19.53
N LEU A 40 -1.19 -11.37 19.37
CA LEU A 40 -2.05 -12.20 18.54
C LEU A 40 -1.60 -12.16 17.08
N VAL A 41 -1.34 -10.96 16.57
CA VAL A 41 -0.90 -10.75 15.18
C VAL A 41 0.50 -11.33 14.96
N ALA A 42 1.38 -11.22 15.96
CA ALA A 42 2.69 -11.86 15.94
C ALA A 42 2.59 -13.39 15.93
N SER A 43 1.64 -13.98 16.66
CA SER A 43 1.39 -15.43 16.64
C SER A 43 0.92 -15.95 15.27
N TRP A 44 0.38 -15.07 14.42
CA TRP A 44 0.00 -15.38 13.04
C TRP A 44 1.15 -15.14 12.03
N GLY A 45 2.30 -14.63 12.49
CA GLY A 45 3.46 -14.36 11.65
C GLY A 45 3.43 -13.01 10.94
N PHE A 46 2.50 -12.10 11.28
CA PHE A 46 2.42 -10.77 10.67
C PHE A 46 3.26 -9.71 11.39
N GLN A 47 3.75 -10.02 12.59
CA GLN A 47 4.62 -9.17 13.41
C GLN A 47 5.70 -10.03 14.06
N THR A 48 6.83 -9.42 14.38
CA THR A 48 7.88 -10.10 15.12
C THR A 48 7.47 -10.27 16.60
N PRO A 49 7.62 -11.46 17.20
CA PRO A 49 7.30 -11.67 18.61
C PRO A 49 8.05 -10.71 19.54
N ARG A 50 7.35 -10.11 20.51
CA ARG A 50 7.90 -9.04 21.36
C ARG A 50 9.11 -9.48 22.18
N GLU A 51 9.19 -10.75 22.54
CA GLU A 51 10.31 -11.34 23.27
C GLU A 51 11.61 -11.35 22.46
N LEU A 52 11.52 -11.16 21.13
CA LEU A 52 12.65 -11.03 20.23
C LEU A 52 13.01 -9.57 19.95
N LEU A 53 12.22 -8.61 20.42
CA LEU A 53 12.41 -7.18 20.18
C LEU A 53 12.74 -6.41 21.45
N ASP A 54 13.34 -5.24 21.29
CA ASP A 54 13.30 -4.21 22.32
C ASP A 54 11.87 -3.65 22.47
N GLY A 55 11.46 -3.34 23.70
CA GLY A 55 10.12 -2.81 23.98
C GLY A 55 9.82 -1.50 23.22
N ALA A 56 10.84 -0.67 22.98
CA ALA A 56 10.69 0.56 22.20
C ALA A 56 10.36 0.26 20.72
N VAL A 57 10.89 -0.83 20.17
CA VAL A 57 10.61 -1.26 18.78
C VAL A 57 9.16 -1.73 18.65
N VAL A 58 8.64 -2.45 19.65
CA VAL A 58 7.23 -2.89 19.66
C VAL A 58 6.28 -1.70 19.64
N GLU A 59 6.51 -0.71 20.51
CA GLU A 59 5.65 0.49 20.55
C GLU A 59 5.83 1.36 19.29
N THR A 60 7.03 1.41 18.72
CA THR A 60 7.26 2.05 17.41
C THR A 60 6.45 1.37 16.31
N ASN A 61 6.46 0.03 16.26
CA ASN A 61 5.66 -0.74 15.29
C ASN A 61 4.16 -0.51 15.47
N ARG A 62 3.66 -0.37 16.71
CA ARG A 62 2.25 -0.05 16.97
C ARG A 62 1.90 1.37 16.52
N ALA A 63 2.79 2.34 16.74
CA ALA A 63 2.60 3.71 16.28
C ALA A 63 2.58 3.79 14.74
N ILE A 64 3.50 3.07 14.09
CA ILE A 64 3.53 2.89 12.63
C ILE A 64 2.22 2.26 12.16
N GLY A 65 1.79 1.16 12.78
CA GLY A 65 0.56 0.49 12.38
C GLY A 65 -0.69 1.35 12.55
N MET A 66 -0.70 2.24 13.54
CA MET A 66 -1.75 3.24 13.70
C MET A 66 -1.73 4.30 12.58
N ALA A 67 -0.55 4.77 12.18
CA ALA A 67 -0.42 5.68 11.05
C ALA A 67 -0.90 5.03 9.75
N ASP A 68 -0.51 3.77 9.49
CA ASP A 68 -0.96 3.03 8.32
C ASP A 68 -2.47 2.79 8.33
N THR A 69 -3.05 2.56 9.50
CA THR A 69 -4.50 2.41 9.67
C THR A 69 -5.25 3.67 9.26
N ILE A 70 -4.76 4.84 9.67
CA ILE A 70 -5.44 6.12 9.43
C ILE A 70 -5.17 6.65 8.03
N VAL A 71 -3.99 6.39 7.46
CA VAL A 71 -3.55 6.98 6.20
C VAL A 71 -3.52 5.95 5.09
N LEU A 72 -2.68 4.92 5.23
CA LEU A 72 -2.37 3.99 4.14
C LEU A 72 -3.58 3.15 3.73
N ASN A 73 -4.32 2.59 4.68
CA ASN A 73 -5.49 1.75 4.41
C ASN A 73 -6.60 2.53 3.66
N PRO A 74 -7.03 3.73 4.11
CA PRO A 74 -7.95 4.55 3.34
C PRO A 74 -7.45 4.86 1.93
N VAL A 75 -6.15 5.15 1.76
CA VAL A 75 -5.57 5.43 0.45
C VAL A 75 -5.67 4.22 -0.48
N TYR A 76 -5.35 3.00 -0.01
CA TYR A 76 -5.53 1.78 -0.80
C TYR A 76 -7.00 1.53 -1.19
N ILE A 77 -7.93 1.73 -0.25
CA ILE A 77 -9.37 1.53 -0.49
C ILE A 77 -9.87 2.55 -1.52
N MET A 78 -9.51 3.83 -1.37
CA MET A 78 -9.89 4.88 -2.31
C MET A 78 -9.27 4.66 -3.70
N ALA A 79 -8.02 4.18 -3.76
CA ALA A 79 -7.36 3.80 -5.01
C ALA A 79 -8.14 2.70 -5.73
N ALA A 80 -8.41 1.58 -5.06
CA ALA A 80 -9.17 0.47 -5.64
C ALA A 80 -10.58 0.90 -6.08
N ALA A 81 -11.32 1.58 -5.20
CA ALA A 81 -12.69 2.03 -5.49
C ALA A 81 -12.73 3.04 -6.64
N GLY A 82 -11.80 4.00 -6.68
CA GLY A 82 -11.71 5.01 -7.73
C GLY A 82 -11.33 4.40 -9.08
N LEU A 83 -10.38 3.46 -9.11
CA LEU A 83 -10.02 2.74 -10.34
C LEU A 83 -11.16 1.88 -10.88
N LEU A 84 -11.88 1.16 -10.00
CA LEU A 84 -13.06 0.38 -10.39
C LEU A 84 -14.17 1.26 -10.97
N LYS A 85 -14.32 2.48 -10.43
CA LYS A 85 -15.26 3.49 -10.92
C LYS A 85 -14.73 4.34 -12.08
N ARG A 86 -13.48 4.12 -12.52
CA ARG A 86 -12.82 4.86 -13.60
C ARG A 86 -12.73 6.37 -13.33
N GLN A 87 -12.47 6.74 -12.08
CA GLN A 87 -12.43 8.14 -11.63
C GLN A 87 -10.99 8.63 -11.46
N PHE A 88 -10.77 9.93 -11.72
CA PHE A 88 -9.45 10.56 -11.63
C PHE A 88 -8.79 10.36 -10.28
N TYR A 89 -9.56 10.53 -9.19
CA TYR A 89 -9.03 10.39 -7.84
C TYR A 89 -8.51 8.96 -7.57
N GLY A 90 -9.02 7.94 -8.26
CA GLY A 90 -8.52 6.57 -8.15
C GLY A 90 -7.05 6.47 -8.58
N ALA A 91 -6.71 7.10 -9.71
CA ALA A 91 -5.33 7.16 -10.18
C ALA A 91 -4.44 7.94 -9.21
N ILE A 92 -4.90 9.08 -8.68
CA ILE A 92 -4.14 9.87 -7.70
C ILE A 92 -3.89 9.08 -6.42
N CYS A 93 -4.93 8.44 -5.87
CA CYS A 93 -4.79 7.60 -4.68
C CYS A 93 -3.88 6.40 -4.94
N SER A 94 -3.91 5.79 -6.14
CA SER A 94 -2.97 4.74 -6.51
C SER A 94 -1.52 5.21 -6.52
N TRP A 95 -1.25 6.41 -7.07
CA TRP A 95 0.09 6.99 -7.02
C TRP A 95 0.56 7.24 -5.60
N MET A 96 -0.31 7.76 -4.73
CA MET A 96 0.00 7.94 -3.31
C MET A 96 0.27 6.61 -2.62
N ALA A 97 -0.57 5.60 -2.86
CA ALA A 97 -0.38 4.25 -2.35
C ALA A 97 0.98 3.69 -2.75
N PHE A 98 1.33 3.71 -4.04
CA PHE A 98 2.62 3.23 -4.53
C PHE A 98 3.80 4.01 -3.94
N ALA A 99 3.69 5.33 -3.80
CA ALA A 99 4.73 6.13 -3.16
C ALA A 99 4.96 5.72 -1.71
N LEU A 100 3.89 5.51 -0.94
CA LEU A 100 3.96 5.02 0.43
C LEU A 100 4.55 3.60 0.51
N THR A 101 4.17 2.70 -0.41
CA THR A 101 4.74 1.35 -0.48
C THR A 101 6.26 1.40 -0.73
N MET A 102 6.71 2.20 -1.70
CA MET A 102 8.15 2.36 -2.01
C MET A 102 8.93 2.98 -0.85
N TYR A 103 8.32 3.97 -0.18
CA TYR A 103 8.88 4.58 1.03
C TYR A 103 9.07 3.53 2.13
N TRP A 104 8.05 2.70 2.38
CA TRP A 104 8.10 1.67 3.41
C TRP A 104 9.16 0.61 3.16
N THR A 105 9.31 0.16 1.91
CA THR A 105 10.42 -0.74 1.52
C THR A 105 11.77 -0.15 1.90
N SER A 106 11.96 1.14 1.64
CA SER A 106 13.23 1.84 1.89
C SER A 106 13.48 2.04 3.39
N ILE A 107 12.43 2.42 4.14
CA ILE A 107 12.51 2.59 5.59
C ILE A 107 12.73 1.28 6.31
N GLY A 108 12.06 0.20 5.92
CA GLY A 108 12.26 -1.13 6.51
C GLY A 108 13.71 -1.56 6.45
N TYR A 109 14.35 -1.37 5.30
CA TYR A 109 15.78 -1.66 5.13
C TYR A 109 16.67 -0.74 5.97
N ALA A 110 16.36 0.56 6.00
CA ALA A 110 17.13 1.53 6.80
C ALA A 110 17.02 1.28 8.31
N LEU A 111 15.84 0.88 8.79
CA LEU A 111 15.60 0.55 10.20
C LEU A 111 16.38 -0.69 10.63
N ASP A 112 16.46 -1.71 9.77
CA ASP A 112 17.23 -2.93 10.07
C ASP A 112 18.71 -2.59 10.35
N ILE A 113 19.32 -1.81 9.45
CA ILE A 113 20.70 -1.32 9.59
C ILE A 113 20.86 -0.42 10.84
N ALA A 114 19.92 0.48 11.07
CA ALA A 114 19.98 1.42 12.19
C ALA A 114 19.88 0.70 13.55
N TYR A 115 19.00 -0.29 13.66
CA TYR A 115 18.86 -1.09 14.88
C TYR A 115 20.08 -1.96 15.13
N GLU A 116 20.63 -2.61 14.11
CA GLU A 116 21.86 -3.40 14.24
C GLU A 116 23.03 -2.53 14.69
N SER A 117 23.25 -1.38 14.05
CA SER A 117 24.32 -0.45 14.41
C SER A 117 24.14 0.20 15.78
N GLY A 118 22.89 0.36 16.24
CA GLY A 118 22.55 0.91 17.55
C GLY A 118 22.59 -0.11 18.70
N GLY A 119 22.83 -1.39 18.41
CA GLY A 119 22.72 -2.47 19.41
C GLY A 119 21.30 -2.66 19.94
N ILE A 120 20.29 -2.21 19.18
CA ILE A 120 18.88 -2.36 19.52
C ILE A 120 18.47 -3.77 19.13
N LYS A 121 17.89 -4.51 20.07
CA LYS A 121 17.45 -5.88 19.82
C LYS A 121 16.36 -5.91 18.74
N ASN A 122 16.69 -6.47 17.58
CA ASN A 122 15.81 -6.65 16.44
C ASN A 122 15.91 -8.09 15.89
N VAL A 123 15.06 -8.39 14.91
CA VAL A 123 15.20 -9.59 14.08
C VAL A 123 15.51 -9.11 12.66
N PRO A 124 16.62 -9.55 12.05
CA PRO A 124 17.00 -9.11 10.72
C PRO A 124 15.99 -9.58 9.67
N LEU A 125 15.91 -8.85 8.56
CA LEU A 125 15.03 -9.23 7.45
C LEU A 125 15.46 -10.57 6.85
N ASP A 126 14.58 -11.56 6.90
CA ASP A 126 14.81 -12.85 6.26
C ASP A 126 14.62 -12.76 4.73
N ALA A 127 15.02 -13.84 4.04
CA ALA A 127 14.95 -13.90 2.58
C ALA A 127 13.51 -13.77 2.05
N PHE A 128 12.51 -14.25 2.80
CA PHE A 128 11.12 -14.16 2.40
C PHE A 128 10.59 -12.72 2.51
N ALA A 129 10.85 -12.07 3.65
CA ALA A 129 10.52 -10.66 3.86
C ALA A 129 11.19 -9.76 2.81
N LEU A 130 12.47 -9.99 2.51
CA LEU A 130 13.17 -9.28 1.44
C LEU A 130 12.52 -9.50 0.07
N ALA A 131 12.09 -10.72 -0.26
CA ALA A 131 11.42 -11.00 -1.51
C ALA A 131 10.07 -10.27 -1.63
N VAL A 132 9.27 -10.27 -0.56
CA VAL A 132 7.97 -9.58 -0.52
C VAL A 132 8.16 -8.07 -0.68
N ILE A 133 9.05 -7.48 0.12
CA ILE A 133 9.34 -6.04 0.09
C ILE A 133 9.90 -5.61 -1.27
N SER A 134 10.75 -6.44 -1.89
CA SER A 134 11.29 -6.18 -3.23
C SER A 134 10.22 -6.27 -4.32
N PHE A 135 9.31 -7.23 -4.21
CA PHE A 135 8.17 -7.35 -5.11
C PHE A 135 7.27 -6.12 -5.02
N ASP A 136 6.93 -5.70 -3.80
CA ASP A 136 6.07 -4.53 -3.57
C ASP A 136 6.69 -3.26 -4.13
N PHE A 137 8.00 -3.06 -3.97
CA PHE A 137 8.72 -1.95 -4.56
C PHE A 137 8.67 -2.00 -6.09
N ALA A 138 9.05 -3.13 -6.69
CA ALA A 138 9.07 -3.28 -8.15
C ALA A 138 7.68 -3.10 -8.76
N PHE A 139 6.66 -3.68 -8.14
CA PHE A 139 5.27 -3.53 -8.56
C PHE A 139 4.81 -2.08 -8.44
N SER A 140 5.18 -1.38 -7.38
CA SER A 140 4.82 0.03 -7.17
C SER A 140 5.47 0.96 -8.18
N VAL A 141 6.75 0.72 -8.53
CA VAL A 141 7.43 1.44 -9.62
C VAL A 141 6.73 1.21 -10.94
N TRP A 142 6.46 -0.06 -11.29
CA TRP A 142 5.78 -0.42 -12.53
C TRP A 142 4.36 0.16 -12.60
N GLY A 143 3.58 0.03 -11.53
CA GLY A 143 2.21 0.52 -11.43
C GLY A 143 2.14 2.04 -11.58
N SER A 144 3.05 2.77 -10.92
CA SER A 144 3.17 4.22 -11.07
C SER A 144 3.49 4.62 -12.51
N TRP A 145 4.48 3.96 -13.12
CA TRP A 145 4.85 4.20 -14.52
C TRP A 145 3.67 3.91 -15.48
N TYR A 146 2.96 2.80 -15.28
CA TYR A 146 1.82 2.41 -16.10
C TYR A 146 0.70 3.44 -16.01
N LEU A 147 0.33 3.87 -14.80
CA LEU A 147 -0.70 4.90 -14.60
C LEU A 147 -0.31 6.23 -15.26
N CYS A 148 0.98 6.59 -15.26
CA CYS A 148 1.49 7.78 -15.94
C CYS A 148 1.28 7.74 -17.46
N ARG A 149 1.46 6.55 -18.05
CA ARG A 149 1.51 6.36 -19.51
C ARG A 149 0.21 5.83 -20.10
N SER A 150 -0.76 5.46 -19.27
CA SER A 150 -2.00 4.86 -19.74
C SER A 150 -2.94 5.90 -20.34
N ASN A 151 -3.14 5.82 -21.66
CA ASN A 151 -4.14 6.62 -22.37
C ASN A 151 -5.55 6.42 -21.79
N GLU A 152 -5.88 5.21 -21.31
CA GLU A 152 -7.18 4.93 -20.67
C GLU A 152 -7.39 5.83 -19.44
N VAL A 153 -6.36 5.99 -18.61
CA VAL A 153 -6.40 6.82 -17.41
C VAL A 153 -6.48 8.30 -17.77
N LEU A 154 -5.70 8.76 -18.76
CA LEU A 154 -5.73 10.16 -19.23
C LEU A 154 -7.11 10.59 -19.74
N VAL A 155 -7.84 9.69 -20.41
CA VAL A 155 -9.21 9.97 -20.86
C VAL A 155 -10.14 10.21 -19.66
N TRP A 156 -9.97 9.46 -18.57
CA TRP A 156 -10.77 9.68 -17.35
C TRP A 156 -10.49 11.05 -16.74
N TRP A 157 -9.23 11.47 -16.76
CA TRP A 157 -8.82 12.79 -16.24
C TRP A 157 -9.51 13.91 -17.01
N GLN A 158 -9.47 13.84 -18.34
CA GLN A 158 -10.12 14.82 -19.20
C GLN A 158 -11.63 14.86 -18.92
N LYS A 159 -12.29 13.70 -18.82
CA LYS A 159 -13.73 13.63 -18.57
C LYS A 159 -14.12 14.22 -17.22
N ASP A 160 -13.43 13.86 -16.14
CA ASP A 160 -13.72 14.33 -14.78
C ASP A 160 -13.38 15.82 -14.58
N LEU A 161 -12.36 16.34 -15.26
CA LEU A 161 -12.00 17.75 -15.18
C LEU A 161 -12.95 18.63 -16.00
N LEU A 162 -13.40 18.13 -17.17
CA LEU A 162 -14.31 18.87 -18.04
C LEU A 162 -15.75 18.88 -17.53
N SER A 163 -16.21 17.82 -16.85
CA SER A 163 -17.55 17.80 -16.26
C SER A 163 -17.73 18.90 -15.22
N LYS A 164 -16.73 19.11 -14.36
CA LYS A 164 -16.74 20.14 -13.31
C LYS A 164 -16.71 21.58 -13.80
N LYS A 165 -16.39 21.83 -15.07
CA LYS A 165 -16.36 23.19 -15.64
C LYS A 165 -17.75 23.67 -16.06
N ASN A 166 -18.70 22.75 -16.23
CA ASN A 166 -20.04 23.04 -16.74
C ASN A 166 -21.12 23.11 -15.64
N ASP A 167 -20.72 22.91 -14.38
CA ASP A 167 -21.56 23.09 -13.18
C ASP A 167 -21.23 24.44 -12.52
#